data_AF-A0A226HHS4-F1
#
_entry.id   AF-A0A226HHS4-F1
#
_cell.length_a   1.000
_cell.length_b   1.000
_cell.length_c   1.000
_cell.angle_alpha   90.00
_cell.angle_beta   90.00
_cell.angle_gamma   90.00
#
_symmetry.space_group_name_H-M   'P 1'
#
loop_
_entity.id
_entity.type
_entity.pdbx_description
1 polymer ?
#
loop_
_entity_poly.entity_id
_entity_poly.type
_entity_poly.pdbx_seq_one_letter_code
_entity_poly.pdbx_strand_id
1 'polypeptide(L)'
;MKWRGTRESDNVEDRRSVSGGKVAVGGGIIGIIILLLNVFGGENAQLITPVLEQLQGGQQTQTEAAAPLSKEDEEMGHFVRAVLARTEDTWDKIFKEHGMTYKKPKLVLFRGSVQTSCGGATAASGPFYCPADQKVYMDLGFFEELKTKFGAKGGDFAIAYVIAHEIGHHVQTLLGTSAKMHHDQQGKSKAAANKLSVALELQADFYAGVWAHDNQEYIEEGDIDEALSAANAVGDDAIQSKMQGQVVPDSFTHGTSEQRMYWFKKGFKSGDIDQGTTFEEI
;
A
#
# COMPACT_ATOMS: atom_id res chain seq x y z
N MET A 1 12.49 6.59 -13.05
CA MET A 1 13.40 5.62 -12.40
C MET A 1 14.09 4.68 -13.40
N LYS A 2 15.39 4.43 -13.21
CA LYS A 2 16.16 3.46 -14.01
C LYS A 2 15.95 2.03 -13.54
N TRP A 3 15.06 1.29 -14.19
CA TRP A 3 14.74 -0.11 -13.82
C TRP A 3 15.06 -1.15 -14.91
N ARG A 4 15.09 -0.76 -16.19
CA ARG A 4 15.28 -1.70 -17.31
C ARG A 4 16.66 -2.35 -17.26
N GLY A 5 16.70 -3.66 -17.49
CA GLY A 5 17.95 -4.45 -17.49
C GLY A 5 18.56 -4.68 -16.10
N THR A 6 17.81 -4.41 -15.03
CA THR A 6 18.24 -4.67 -13.65
C THR A 6 17.68 -5.99 -13.12
N ARG A 7 18.16 -6.44 -11.95
CA ARG A 7 17.70 -7.69 -11.32
C ARG A 7 16.19 -7.61 -11.06
N GLU A 8 15.48 -8.69 -11.38
CA GLU A 8 14.06 -8.86 -11.06
C GLU A 8 13.87 -9.83 -9.89
N SER A 9 12.80 -9.64 -9.11
CA SER A 9 12.44 -10.55 -8.03
C SER A 9 11.62 -11.73 -8.52
N ASP A 10 11.95 -12.92 -7.99
CA ASP A 10 11.17 -14.15 -8.16
C ASP A 10 10.00 -14.26 -7.17
N ASN A 11 9.87 -13.32 -6.22
CA ASN A 11 8.81 -13.31 -5.21
C ASN A 11 7.51 -12.64 -5.66
N VAL A 12 7.33 -12.40 -6.97
CA VAL A 12 6.08 -11.89 -7.54
C VAL A 12 5.20 -13.05 -8.02
N GLU A 13 4.05 -13.23 -7.36
CA GLU A 13 2.96 -14.11 -7.76
C GLU A 13 2.03 -13.36 -8.73
N ASP A 14 2.13 -13.66 -10.02
CA ASP A 14 1.26 -13.05 -11.02
C ASP A 14 -0.06 -13.82 -11.16
N ARG A 15 -1.15 -13.22 -10.68
CA ARG A 15 -2.50 -13.79 -10.71
C ARG A 15 -3.44 -13.04 -11.64
N ARG A 16 -2.92 -12.12 -12.45
CA ARG A 16 -3.72 -11.26 -13.35
C ARG A 16 -4.44 -12.05 -14.43
N SER A 17 -3.88 -13.17 -14.85
CA SER A 17 -4.47 -14.09 -15.83
C SER A 17 -5.50 -15.04 -15.20
N VAL A 18 -5.57 -15.17 -13.87
CA VAL A 18 -6.59 -16.02 -13.25
C VAL A 18 -7.92 -15.25 -13.31
N SER A 19 -8.83 -15.68 -14.19
CA SER A 19 -10.19 -15.14 -14.25
C SER A 19 -10.95 -15.49 -12.96
N GLY A 20 -10.77 -14.67 -11.93
CA GLY A 20 -11.69 -14.63 -10.80
C GLY A 20 -13.07 -14.31 -11.37
N GLY A 21 -14.00 -15.25 -11.27
CA GLY A 21 -15.34 -15.12 -11.81
C GLY A 21 -15.95 -13.76 -11.46
N LYS A 22 -16.65 -13.14 -12.42
CA LYS A 22 -17.24 -11.80 -12.31
C LYS A 22 -17.96 -11.64 -10.97
N VAL A 23 -17.30 -10.99 -10.00
CA VAL A 23 -17.98 -10.37 -8.88
C VAL A 23 -18.54 -9.08 -9.45
N ALA A 24 -19.79 -9.14 -9.91
CA ALA A 24 -20.55 -7.93 -10.12
C ALA A 24 -20.66 -7.22 -8.78
N VAL A 25 -20.39 -5.91 -8.77
CA VAL A 25 -21.18 -4.86 -8.08
C VAL A 25 -20.25 -3.68 -7.80
N GLY A 26 -20.64 -2.53 -8.34
CA GLY A 26 -19.91 -1.27 -8.28
C GLY A 26 -19.78 -0.72 -6.88
N GLY A 27 -18.64 -0.07 -6.63
CA GLY A 27 -18.33 0.55 -5.35
C GLY A 27 -16.94 1.18 -5.35
N GLY A 28 -16.65 2.03 -6.34
CA GLY A 28 -15.40 2.81 -6.35
C GLY A 28 -15.28 3.70 -5.11
N ILE A 29 -14.07 3.77 -4.55
CA ILE A 29 -13.58 4.61 -3.46
C ILE A 29 -14.25 4.38 -2.07
N ILE A 30 -15.53 4.03 -2.01
CA ILE A 30 -16.23 3.68 -0.76
C ILE A 30 -15.73 2.34 -0.18
N GLY A 31 -15.23 1.43 -1.03
CA GLY A 31 -14.65 0.15 -0.62
C GLY A 31 -13.33 0.26 0.17
N ILE A 32 -12.54 1.31 -0.08
CA ILE A 32 -11.28 1.61 0.66
C ILE A 32 -11.59 1.83 2.14
N ILE A 33 -12.62 2.64 2.40
CA ILE A 33 -13.03 3.02 3.76
C ILE A 33 -13.62 1.82 4.51
N ILE A 34 -14.43 0.99 3.85
CA ILE A 34 -15.10 -0.15 4.50
C ILE A 34 -14.12 -1.30 4.79
N LEU A 35 -13.13 -1.54 3.92
CA LEU A 35 -12.11 -2.57 4.19
C LEU A 35 -11.17 -2.14 5.32
N LEU A 36 -10.72 -0.88 5.32
CA LEU A 36 -9.84 -0.34 6.37
C LEU A 36 -10.54 -0.22 7.74
N LEU A 37 -11.85 0.06 7.76
CA LEU A 37 -12.65 0.01 9.00
C LEU A 37 -12.80 -1.39 9.59
N ASN A 38 -12.72 -2.46 8.79
CA ASN A 38 -12.86 -3.84 9.28
C ASN A 38 -11.54 -4.50 9.71
N VAL A 39 -10.41 -4.06 9.16
CA VAL A 39 -9.09 -4.61 9.53
C VAL A 39 -8.48 -3.89 10.74
N PHE A 40 -8.79 -2.61 10.94
CA PHE A 40 -8.23 -1.78 12.03
C PHE A 40 -9.29 -1.26 13.03
N GLY A 41 -10.58 -1.48 12.79
CA GLY A 41 -11.67 -1.05 13.66
C GLY A 41 -12.46 -2.24 14.21
N GLY A 42 -12.34 -2.49 15.51
CA GLY A 42 -13.16 -3.49 16.20
C GLY A 42 -14.66 -3.26 15.97
N GLU A 43 -15.34 -4.37 15.68
CA GLU A 43 -16.78 -4.66 15.72
C GLU A 43 -17.75 -3.56 15.26
N ASN A 44 -18.20 -3.64 13.99
CA ASN A 44 -19.52 -3.16 13.59
C ASN A 44 -20.17 -4.10 12.56
N ALA A 45 -20.57 -5.28 13.04
CA ALA A 45 -21.27 -6.31 12.24
C ALA A 45 -22.68 -5.89 11.75
N GLN A 46 -23.18 -4.70 12.12
CA GLN A 46 -24.56 -4.30 11.86
C GLN A 46 -24.79 -3.56 10.53
N LEU A 47 -23.72 -3.15 9.84
CA LEU A 47 -23.83 -2.51 8.51
C LEU A 47 -23.75 -3.51 7.34
N ILE A 48 -23.56 -4.80 7.64
CA ILE A 48 -23.29 -5.86 6.66
C ILE A 48 -24.58 -6.54 6.18
N THR A 49 -25.65 -6.50 6.98
CA THR A 49 -26.88 -7.27 6.73
C THR A 49 -27.60 -6.91 5.41
N PRO A 50 -27.78 -5.61 5.03
CA PRO A 50 -28.46 -5.29 3.78
C PRO A 50 -27.60 -5.55 2.53
N VAL A 51 -26.26 -5.58 2.69
CA VAL A 51 -25.31 -5.87 1.59
C VAL A 51 -25.22 -7.37 1.33
N LEU A 52 -25.37 -8.20 2.37
CA LEU A 52 -25.29 -9.65 2.28
C LEU A 52 -26.53 -10.28 1.60
N GLU A 53 -27.73 -9.70 1.81
CA GLU A 53 -28.96 -10.18 1.15
C GLU A 53 -28.96 -9.93 -0.37
N GLN A 54 -28.26 -8.89 -0.85
CA GLN A 54 -28.17 -8.60 -2.28
C GLN A 54 -27.18 -9.51 -3.04
N LEU A 55 -26.28 -10.21 -2.32
CA LEU A 55 -25.29 -11.13 -2.89
C LEU A 55 -25.80 -12.57 -3.09
N GLN A 56 -26.97 -12.92 -2.55
CA GLN A 56 -27.54 -14.28 -2.67
C GLN A 56 -28.36 -14.52 -3.96
N GLY A 57 -28.45 -13.54 -4.85
CA GLY A 57 -29.05 -13.71 -6.19
C GLY A 57 -28.15 -14.54 -7.11
N GLY A 58 -28.27 -15.87 -7.04
CA GLY A 58 -27.44 -16.81 -7.79
C GLY A 58 -27.55 -16.66 -9.31
N GLN A 59 -26.41 -16.43 -9.97
CA GLN A 59 -26.26 -16.56 -11.41
C GLN A 59 -24.99 -17.37 -11.71
N GLN A 60 -25.14 -18.46 -12.47
CA GLN A 60 -24.08 -19.40 -12.83
C GLN A 60 -22.92 -18.69 -13.54
N THR A 61 -21.71 -18.81 -12.99
CA THR A 61 -20.49 -18.21 -13.54
C THR A 61 -19.87 -19.16 -14.59
N GLN A 62 -19.87 -18.74 -15.86
CA GLN A 62 -19.07 -19.37 -16.90
C GLN A 62 -17.59 -19.01 -16.70
N THR A 63 -16.72 -20.03 -16.66
CA THR A 63 -15.27 -19.86 -16.61
C THR A 63 -14.76 -19.49 -18.01
N GLU A 64 -14.63 -18.18 -18.29
CA GLU A 64 -13.91 -17.72 -19.49
C GLU A 64 -12.41 -17.94 -19.29
N ALA A 65 -11.76 -18.41 -20.36
CA ALA A 65 -10.30 -18.55 -20.41
C ALA A 65 -9.64 -17.18 -20.16
N ALA A 66 -8.56 -17.20 -19.38
CA ALA A 66 -7.69 -16.06 -19.16
C ALA A 66 -7.37 -15.34 -20.48
N ALA A 67 -7.74 -14.06 -20.62
CA ALA A 67 -7.22 -13.25 -21.71
C ALA A 67 -5.69 -13.11 -21.53
N PRO A 68 -4.89 -13.17 -22.61
CA PRO A 68 -3.46 -12.86 -22.53
C PRO A 68 -3.27 -11.41 -22.03
N LEU A 69 -2.19 -11.19 -21.27
CA LEU A 69 -1.84 -9.85 -20.78
C LEU A 69 -1.52 -8.92 -21.96
N SER A 70 -1.79 -7.63 -21.80
CA SER A 70 -1.33 -6.62 -22.76
C SER A 70 0.18 -6.41 -22.61
N LYS A 71 0.83 -5.81 -23.61
CA LYS A 71 2.27 -5.49 -23.53
C LYS A 71 2.58 -4.52 -22.39
N GLU A 72 1.66 -3.58 -22.15
CA GLU A 72 1.75 -2.61 -21.06
C GLU A 72 1.65 -3.30 -19.69
N ASP A 73 0.76 -4.29 -19.55
CA ASP A 73 0.67 -5.13 -18.36
C ASP A 73 1.98 -5.93 -18.16
N GLU A 74 2.51 -6.54 -19.22
CA GLU A 74 3.78 -7.27 -19.15
C GLU A 74 4.93 -6.35 -18.69
N GLU A 75 5.09 -5.18 -19.31
CA GLU A 75 6.11 -4.20 -18.96
C GLU A 75 5.98 -3.74 -17.50
N MET A 76 4.75 -3.47 -17.05
CA MET A 76 4.48 -3.11 -15.66
C MET A 76 4.82 -4.26 -14.69
N GLY A 77 4.58 -5.51 -15.09
CA GLY A 77 4.98 -6.68 -14.32
C GLY A 77 6.49 -6.73 -14.09
N HIS A 78 7.29 -6.48 -15.15
CA HIS A 78 8.74 -6.39 -15.05
C HIS A 78 9.19 -5.22 -14.17
N PHE A 79 8.53 -4.07 -14.30
CA PHE A 79 8.80 -2.91 -13.44
C PHE A 79 8.59 -3.24 -11.96
N VAL A 80 7.43 -3.82 -11.61
CA VAL A 80 7.13 -4.22 -10.22
C VAL A 80 8.14 -5.24 -9.69
N ARG A 81 8.54 -6.21 -10.52
CA ARG A 81 9.58 -7.19 -10.17
C ARG A 81 10.92 -6.53 -9.89
N ALA A 82 11.32 -5.55 -10.69
CA ALA A 82 12.57 -4.81 -10.50
C ALA A 82 12.53 -3.96 -9.22
N VAL A 83 11.41 -3.29 -8.94
CA VAL A 83 11.24 -2.52 -7.69
C VAL A 83 11.28 -3.46 -6.48
N LEU A 84 10.56 -4.59 -6.51
CA LEU A 84 10.57 -5.55 -5.40
C LEU A 84 11.97 -6.14 -5.16
N ALA A 85 12.72 -6.45 -6.21
CA ALA A 85 14.11 -6.90 -6.06
C ALA A 85 14.95 -5.88 -5.28
N ARG A 86 14.78 -4.59 -5.56
CA ARG A 86 15.53 -3.54 -4.88
C ARG A 86 15.12 -3.39 -3.43
N THR A 87 13.84 -3.49 -3.12
CA THR A 87 13.39 -3.47 -1.72
C THR A 87 13.96 -4.66 -0.96
N GLU A 88 14.00 -5.85 -1.57
CA GLU A 88 14.67 -7.02 -0.98
C GLU A 88 16.15 -6.78 -0.70
N ASP A 89 16.88 -6.20 -1.66
CA ASP A 89 18.32 -5.95 -1.54
C ASP A 89 18.62 -4.92 -0.43
N THR A 90 17.87 -3.81 -0.40
CA THR A 90 17.97 -2.79 0.64
C THR A 90 17.66 -3.36 2.02
N TRP A 91 16.54 -4.05 2.19
CA TRP A 91 16.12 -4.53 3.51
C TRP A 91 16.94 -5.74 3.98
N ASP A 92 17.42 -6.60 3.09
CA ASP A 92 18.40 -7.65 3.42
C ASP A 92 19.67 -7.01 4.02
N LYS A 93 20.18 -5.94 3.39
CA LYS A 93 21.35 -5.19 3.86
C LYS A 93 21.10 -4.57 5.23
N ILE A 94 20.05 -3.77 5.36
CA ILE A 94 19.74 -3.04 6.61
C ILE A 94 19.49 -4.01 7.77
N PHE A 95 18.66 -5.05 7.59
CA PHE A 95 18.41 -6.02 8.66
C PHE A 95 19.71 -6.70 9.09
N LYS A 96 20.58 -7.07 8.15
CA LYS A 96 21.86 -7.68 8.44
C LYS A 96 22.78 -6.75 9.23
N GLU A 97 22.84 -5.47 8.88
CA GLU A 97 23.60 -4.45 9.61
C GLU A 97 23.12 -4.29 11.07
N HIS A 98 21.83 -4.53 11.32
CA HIS A 98 21.23 -4.54 12.65
C HIS A 98 21.18 -5.94 13.31
N GLY A 99 21.91 -6.93 12.79
CA GLY A 99 21.99 -8.27 13.37
C GLY A 99 20.69 -9.09 13.29
N MET A 100 19.78 -8.72 12.40
CA MET A 100 18.51 -9.38 12.13
C MET A 100 18.54 -10.12 10.78
N THR A 101 17.52 -10.92 10.51
CA THR A 101 17.32 -11.56 9.20
C THR A 101 16.06 -11.00 8.57
N TYR A 102 16.19 -10.42 7.38
CA TYR A 102 15.02 -10.00 6.61
C TYR A 102 14.34 -11.21 5.99
N LYS A 103 13.02 -11.32 6.20
CA LYS A 103 12.21 -12.34 5.55
C LYS A 103 11.56 -11.69 4.34
N LYS A 104 11.97 -12.05 3.12
CA LYS A 104 11.43 -11.43 1.90
C LYS A 104 9.90 -11.63 1.79
N PRO A 105 9.12 -10.56 1.56
CA PRO A 105 7.69 -10.69 1.33
C PRO A 105 7.44 -11.22 -0.07
N LYS A 106 6.23 -11.73 -0.28
CA LYS A 106 5.72 -11.95 -1.65
C LYS A 106 4.86 -10.78 -2.08
N LEU A 107 4.85 -10.50 -3.39
CA LEU A 107 3.96 -9.52 -3.99
C LEU A 107 3.01 -10.23 -4.94
N VAL A 108 1.71 -9.96 -4.81
CA VAL A 108 0.66 -10.54 -5.63
C VAL A 108 0.11 -9.47 -6.57
N LEU A 109 0.31 -9.68 -7.87
CA LEU A 109 -0.37 -8.89 -8.89
C LEU A 109 -1.72 -9.53 -9.20
N PHE A 110 -2.80 -8.76 -9.14
CA PHE A 110 -4.15 -9.24 -9.42
C PHE A 110 -4.94 -8.27 -10.30
N ARG A 111 -6.12 -8.71 -10.76
CA ARG A 111 -7.10 -7.85 -11.44
C ARG A 111 -8.48 -7.99 -10.81
N GLY A 112 -9.08 -6.87 -10.42
CA GLY A 112 -10.48 -6.75 -10.01
C GLY A 112 -10.77 -7.22 -8.58
N SER A 113 -10.43 -8.46 -8.21
CA SER A 113 -10.61 -8.96 -6.84
C SER A 113 -9.57 -10.02 -6.45
N VAL A 114 -9.31 -10.13 -5.15
CA VAL A 114 -8.36 -11.10 -4.59
C VAL A 114 -8.81 -11.57 -3.21
N GLN A 115 -8.62 -12.86 -2.92
CA GLN A 115 -8.77 -13.42 -1.58
C GLN A 115 -7.40 -13.47 -0.90
N THR A 116 -7.37 -12.98 0.34
CA THR A 116 -6.15 -12.88 1.18
C THR A 116 -6.41 -13.50 2.54
N SER A 117 -5.35 -13.67 3.34
CA SER A 117 -5.51 -14.14 4.74
C SER A 117 -6.10 -13.06 5.65
N CYS A 118 -6.17 -11.81 5.18
CA CYS A 118 -6.82 -10.69 5.86
C CYS A 118 -8.29 -10.49 5.40
N GLY A 119 -8.79 -11.35 4.50
CA GLY A 119 -10.13 -11.26 3.92
C GLY A 119 -10.14 -11.00 2.41
N GLY A 120 -11.32 -10.80 1.85
CA GLY A 120 -11.49 -10.45 0.44
C GLY A 120 -11.24 -8.96 0.18
N ALA A 121 -10.48 -8.64 -0.87
CA ALA A 121 -10.22 -7.27 -1.32
C ALA A 121 -10.57 -7.11 -2.81
N THR A 122 -10.79 -5.86 -3.23
CA THR A 122 -11.08 -5.52 -4.63
C THR A 122 -10.08 -4.50 -5.15
N ALA A 123 -10.04 -4.30 -6.47
CA ALA A 123 -9.23 -3.25 -7.10
C ALA A 123 -9.53 -1.85 -6.52
N ALA A 124 -10.75 -1.65 -6.03
CA ALA A 124 -11.13 -0.40 -5.38
C ALA A 124 -10.37 -0.14 -4.09
N SER A 125 -9.79 -1.15 -3.44
CA SER A 125 -9.04 -1.03 -2.18
C SER A 125 -7.66 -0.38 -2.32
N GLY A 126 -7.15 -0.25 -3.55
CA GLY A 126 -5.76 0.14 -3.80
C GLY A 126 -4.75 -0.95 -3.41
N PRO A 127 -3.44 -0.66 -3.49
CA PRO A 127 -2.40 -1.53 -2.97
C PRO A 127 -2.48 -1.64 -1.45
N PHE A 128 -2.11 -2.80 -0.91
CA PHE A 128 -2.09 -3.01 0.53
C PHE A 128 -1.17 -4.17 0.92
N TYR A 129 -0.69 -4.14 2.16
CA TYR A 129 0.00 -5.24 2.81
C TYR A 129 -0.91 -6.01 3.77
N CYS A 130 -0.88 -7.36 3.71
CA CYS A 130 -1.57 -8.23 4.65
C CYS A 130 -0.59 -8.86 5.65
N PRO A 131 -0.63 -8.51 6.95
CA PRO A 131 0.28 -9.08 7.95
C PRO A 131 0.07 -10.58 8.20
N ALA A 132 -1.14 -11.11 7.94
CA ALA A 132 -1.49 -12.50 8.23
C ALA A 132 -0.80 -13.51 7.30
N ASP A 133 -0.57 -13.15 6.03
CA ASP A 133 0.23 -13.95 5.08
C ASP A 133 1.54 -13.29 4.65
N GLN A 134 1.82 -12.09 5.15
CA GLN A 134 3.03 -11.32 4.87
C GLN A 134 3.22 -11.06 3.38
N LYS A 135 2.14 -10.69 2.69
CA LYS A 135 2.14 -10.38 1.26
C LYS A 135 1.69 -8.95 0.99
N VAL A 136 2.30 -8.36 -0.04
CA VAL A 136 1.83 -7.14 -0.68
C VAL A 136 0.88 -7.52 -1.81
N TYR A 137 -0.24 -6.83 -1.93
CA TYR A 137 -1.24 -7.04 -2.96
C TYR A 137 -1.40 -5.77 -3.79
N MET A 138 -1.47 -5.94 -5.10
CA MET A 138 -1.50 -4.81 -6.01
C MET A 138 -2.36 -5.11 -7.24
N ASP A 139 -3.36 -4.26 -7.45
CA ASP A 139 -4.15 -4.25 -8.68
C ASP A 139 -3.52 -3.28 -9.68
N LEU A 140 -3.24 -3.74 -10.90
CA LEU A 140 -2.61 -2.87 -11.91
C LEU A 140 -3.55 -1.78 -12.44
N GLY A 141 -4.87 -1.94 -12.29
CA GLY A 141 -5.84 -0.88 -12.62
C GLY A 141 -5.62 0.37 -11.77
N PHE A 142 -5.12 0.22 -10.53
CA PHE A 142 -4.79 1.34 -9.65
C PHE A 142 -3.73 2.27 -10.24
N PHE A 143 -2.81 1.76 -11.07
CA PHE A 143 -1.76 2.61 -11.68
C PHE A 143 -2.31 3.59 -12.70
N GLU A 144 -3.27 3.15 -13.51
CA GLU A 144 -4.02 4.05 -14.38
C GLU A 144 -4.81 5.07 -13.56
N GLU A 145 -5.37 4.66 -12.40
CA GLU A 145 -6.07 5.57 -11.51
C GLU A 145 -5.14 6.62 -10.86
N LEU A 146 -3.94 6.25 -10.43
CA LEU A 146 -2.94 7.19 -9.90
C LEU A 146 -2.60 8.28 -10.91
N LYS A 147 -2.38 7.88 -12.16
CA LYS A 147 -2.06 8.80 -13.26
C LYS A 147 -3.25 9.68 -13.65
N THR A 148 -4.45 9.11 -13.74
CA THR A 148 -5.62 9.81 -14.30
C THR A 148 -6.49 10.52 -13.27
N LYS A 149 -6.75 9.92 -12.10
CA LYS A 149 -7.68 10.44 -11.08
C LYS A 149 -6.98 11.25 -10.00
N PHE A 150 -5.80 10.79 -9.57
CA PHE A 150 -5.11 11.42 -8.45
C PHE A 150 -4.20 12.57 -8.86
N GLY A 151 -3.93 12.71 -10.16
CA GLY A 151 -3.16 13.84 -10.71
C GLY A 151 -1.71 13.84 -10.26
N ALA A 152 -1.21 12.68 -9.81
CA ALA A 152 0.22 12.51 -9.59
C ALA A 152 0.93 12.86 -10.90
N LYS A 153 2.04 13.62 -10.81
CA LYS A 153 2.93 13.82 -11.97
C LYS A 153 3.35 12.42 -12.42
N GLY A 154 2.68 11.93 -13.46
CA GLY A 154 2.63 10.51 -13.76
C GLY A 154 3.99 10.03 -14.21
N GLY A 155 4.63 9.22 -13.37
CA GLY A 155 5.85 8.51 -13.69
C GLY A 155 5.99 7.25 -12.86
N ASP A 156 6.96 6.45 -13.23
CA ASP A 156 7.20 5.12 -12.69
C ASP A 156 7.58 5.18 -11.20
N PHE A 157 8.22 6.26 -10.74
CA PHE A 157 8.65 6.35 -9.35
C PHE A 157 7.50 6.56 -8.36
N ALA A 158 6.38 7.16 -8.79
CA ALA A 158 5.17 7.19 -7.97
C ALA A 158 4.69 5.78 -7.59
N ILE A 159 4.78 4.84 -8.54
CA ILE A 159 4.45 3.43 -8.29
C ILE A 159 5.50 2.78 -7.39
N ALA A 160 6.78 3.05 -7.63
CA ALA A 160 7.86 2.51 -6.80
C ALA A 160 7.73 2.95 -5.34
N TYR A 161 7.35 4.21 -5.11
CA TYR A 161 7.05 4.75 -3.78
C TYR A 161 5.91 3.98 -3.10
N VAL A 162 4.81 3.70 -3.79
CA VAL A 162 3.70 2.92 -3.20
C VAL A 162 4.14 1.51 -2.86
N ILE A 163 4.91 0.84 -3.74
CA ILE A 163 5.48 -0.48 -3.42
C ILE A 163 6.36 -0.39 -2.17
N ALA A 164 7.25 0.60 -2.11
CA ALA A 164 8.16 0.78 -0.97
C ALA A 164 7.40 1.08 0.33
N HIS A 165 6.29 1.81 0.26
CA HIS A 165 5.39 2.07 1.39
C HIS A 165 4.75 0.77 1.91
N GLU A 166 4.19 -0.06 1.03
CA GLU A 166 3.62 -1.36 1.44
C GLU A 166 4.68 -2.30 2.01
N ILE A 167 5.91 -2.25 1.49
CA ILE A 167 7.04 -2.97 2.07
C ILE A 167 7.43 -2.38 3.45
N GLY A 168 7.24 -1.09 3.67
CA GLY A 168 7.35 -0.46 4.99
C GLY A 168 6.46 -1.13 6.03
N HIS A 169 5.21 -1.44 5.70
CA HIS A 169 4.33 -2.21 6.59
C HIS A 169 4.81 -3.64 6.84
N HIS A 170 5.44 -4.26 5.83
CA HIS A 170 6.09 -5.55 6.02
C HIS A 170 7.25 -5.46 7.03
N VAL A 171 8.11 -4.44 6.90
CA VAL A 171 9.20 -4.16 7.85
C VAL A 171 8.65 -3.94 9.25
N GLN A 172 7.60 -3.15 9.42
CA GLN A 172 6.92 -2.95 10.70
C GLN A 172 6.42 -4.26 11.32
N THR A 173 5.93 -5.18 10.50
CA THR A 173 5.51 -6.51 10.95
C THR A 173 6.70 -7.31 11.47
N LEU A 174 7.82 -7.32 10.74
CA LEU A 174 9.03 -8.03 11.14
C LEU A 174 9.66 -7.46 12.42
N LEU A 175 9.60 -6.15 12.60
CA LEU A 175 10.11 -5.46 13.79
C LEU A 175 9.13 -5.53 14.99
N GLY A 176 7.91 -6.01 14.79
CA GLY A 176 6.87 -6.09 15.82
C GLY A 176 6.15 -4.78 16.11
N THR A 177 6.43 -3.71 15.35
CA THR A 177 5.81 -2.39 15.52
C THR A 177 4.30 -2.45 15.35
N SER A 178 3.79 -3.15 14.33
CA SER A 178 2.34 -3.26 14.09
C SER A 178 1.62 -3.95 15.27
N ALA A 179 2.21 -5.02 15.81
CA ALA A 179 1.66 -5.74 16.96
C ALA A 179 1.66 -4.86 18.22
N LYS A 180 2.74 -4.11 18.45
CA LYS A 180 2.83 -3.16 19.56
C LYS A 180 1.77 -2.06 19.44
N MET A 181 1.64 -1.47 18.25
CA MET A 181 0.64 -0.44 17.96
C MET A 181 -0.78 -0.93 18.29
N HIS A 182 -1.16 -2.13 17.81
CA HIS A 182 -2.46 -2.72 18.09
C HIS A 182 -2.70 -2.98 19.58
N HIS A 183 -1.67 -3.42 20.31
CA HIS A 183 -1.76 -3.57 21.75
C HIS A 183 -1.98 -2.22 22.44
N ASP A 184 -1.23 -1.19 22.05
CA ASP A 184 -1.35 0.16 22.60
C ASP A 184 -2.72 0.78 22.30
N GLN A 185 -3.39 0.43 21.21
CA GLN A 185 -4.74 0.90 20.90
C GLN A 185 -5.83 0.39 21.88
N GLN A 186 -5.57 -0.72 22.59
CA GLN A 186 -6.59 -1.35 23.44
C GLN A 186 -7.01 -0.42 24.58
N GLY A 187 -8.32 -0.23 24.74
CA GLY A 187 -8.90 0.63 25.77
C GLY A 187 -8.73 2.13 25.53
N LYS A 188 -8.18 2.56 24.37
CA LYS A 188 -8.12 3.97 23.99
C LYS A 188 -9.43 4.44 23.34
N SER A 189 -9.68 5.75 23.39
CA SER A 189 -10.74 6.36 22.59
C SER A 189 -10.43 6.24 21.10
N LYS A 190 -11.46 6.31 20.24
CA LYS A 190 -11.29 6.25 18.78
C LYS A 190 -10.24 7.26 18.27
N ALA A 191 -10.30 8.50 18.74
CA ALA A 191 -9.34 9.54 18.34
C ALA A 191 -7.90 9.20 18.77
N ALA A 192 -7.71 8.67 19.99
CA ALA A 192 -6.38 8.27 20.46
C ALA A 192 -5.85 7.01 19.75
N ALA A 193 -6.73 6.07 19.39
CA ALA A 193 -6.36 4.93 18.58
C ALA A 193 -5.98 5.34 17.14
N ASN A 194 -6.72 6.28 16.54
CA ASN A 194 -6.44 6.81 15.20
C ASN A 194 -5.05 7.48 15.13
N LYS A 195 -4.64 8.22 16.16
CA LYS A 195 -3.28 8.79 16.22
C LYS A 195 -2.19 7.73 16.09
N LEU A 196 -2.37 6.57 16.74
CA LEU A 196 -1.44 5.46 16.65
C LEU A 196 -1.43 4.81 15.26
N SER A 197 -2.60 4.74 14.59
CA SER A 197 -2.67 4.32 13.19
C SER A 197 -1.90 5.27 12.29
N VAL A 198 -2.12 6.59 12.44
CA VAL A 198 -1.38 7.62 11.69
C VAL A 198 0.13 7.49 11.93
N ALA A 199 0.57 7.19 13.15
CA ALA A 199 2.00 6.93 13.44
C ALA A 199 2.59 5.81 12.61
N LEU A 200 1.84 4.72 12.47
CA LEU A 200 2.24 3.55 11.73
C LEU A 200 2.34 3.88 10.24
N GLU A 201 1.34 4.57 9.68
CA GLU A 201 1.32 4.99 8.27
C GLU A 201 2.49 5.94 7.93
N LEU A 202 2.74 6.93 8.78
CA LEU A 202 3.87 7.85 8.59
C LEU A 202 5.23 7.15 8.70
N GLN A 203 5.32 6.07 9.48
CA GLN A 203 6.56 5.29 9.56
C GLN A 203 6.79 4.45 8.30
N ALA A 204 5.72 3.97 7.66
CA ALA A 204 5.83 3.32 6.36
C ALA A 204 6.32 4.30 5.28
N ASP A 205 5.88 5.57 5.32
CA ASP A 205 6.44 6.63 4.47
C ASP A 205 7.92 6.91 4.73
N PHE A 206 8.31 6.94 6.01
CA PHE A 206 9.71 7.06 6.39
C PHE A 206 10.56 5.90 5.82
N TYR A 207 10.09 4.66 5.96
CA TYR A 207 10.77 3.48 5.41
C TYR A 207 10.83 3.49 3.88
N ALA A 208 9.80 3.98 3.18
CA ALA A 208 9.87 4.22 1.75
C ALA A 208 10.97 5.24 1.39
N GLY A 209 11.13 6.27 2.22
CA GLY A 209 12.23 7.23 2.12
C GLY A 209 13.61 6.59 2.30
N VAL A 210 13.79 5.76 3.33
CA VAL A 210 15.04 5.01 3.57
C VAL A 210 15.37 4.09 2.39
N TRP A 211 14.37 3.42 1.82
CA TRP A 211 14.56 2.63 0.61
C TRP A 211 15.03 3.48 -0.57
N ALA A 212 14.41 4.64 -0.78
CA ALA A 212 14.81 5.57 -1.84
C ALA A 212 16.23 6.10 -1.62
N HIS A 213 16.66 6.30 -0.37
CA HIS A 213 18.04 6.70 -0.05
C HIS A 213 19.06 5.67 -0.55
N ASP A 214 18.82 4.39 -0.27
CA ASP A 214 19.72 3.28 -0.67
C ASP A 214 19.72 3.05 -2.19
N ASN A 215 18.72 3.56 -2.92
CA ASN A 215 18.54 3.37 -4.36
C ASN A 215 18.80 4.64 -5.21
N GLN A 216 19.48 5.65 -4.65
CA GLN A 216 19.69 6.96 -5.31
C GLN A 216 20.27 6.88 -6.73
N GLU A 217 21.14 5.91 -7.02
CA GLU A 217 21.74 5.71 -8.35
C GLU A 217 20.72 5.37 -9.47
N TYR A 218 19.52 4.95 -9.07
CA TYR A 218 18.42 4.61 -9.96
C TYR A 218 17.30 5.64 -9.98
N ILE A 219 17.40 6.67 -9.14
CA ILE A 219 16.46 7.78 -9.05
C ILE A 219 16.91 8.86 -10.03
N GLU A 220 15.99 9.31 -10.86
CA GLU A 220 16.19 10.34 -11.86
C GLU A 220 15.75 11.72 -11.34
N GLU A 221 16.18 12.78 -12.03
CA GLU A 221 15.71 14.12 -11.73
C GLU A 221 14.19 14.18 -11.92
N GLY A 222 13.45 14.58 -10.88
CA GLY A 222 11.99 14.61 -10.87
C GLY A 222 11.33 13.40 -10.21
N ASP A 223 12.00 12.25 -10.10
CA ASP A 223 11.42 11.04 -9.44
C ASP A 223 11.01 11.34 -7.99
N ILE A 224 11.83 12.07 -7.23
CA ILE A 224 11.48 12.47 -5.86
C ILE A 224 10.24 13.38 -5.83
N ASP A 225 10.07 14.25 -6.82
CA ASP A 225 8.87 15.08 -6.93
C ASP A 225 7.62 14.24 -7.26
N GLU A 226 7.78 13.15 -8.02
CA GLU A 226 6.70 12.18 -8.28
C GLU A 226 6.29 11.46 -7.00
N ALA A 227 7.25 10.98 -6.19
CA ALA A 227 6.96 10.37 -4.90
C ALA A 227 6.26 11.35 -3.95
N LEU A 228 6.71 12.59 -3.88
CA LEU A 228 6.06 13.63 -3.07
C LEU A 228 4.67 13.96 -3.59
N SER A 229 4.47 13.97 -4.90
CA SER A 229 3.17 14.16 -5.51
C SER A 229 2.22 13.01 -5.18
N ALA A 230 2.70 11.77 -5.20
CA ALA A 230 1.93 10.60 -4.79
C ALA A 230 1.60 10.65 -3.29
N ALA A 231 2.60 10.98 -2.45
CA ALA A 231 2.43 11.07 -1.02
C ALA A 231 1.39 12.13 -0.61
N ASN A 232 1.40 13.26 -1.31
CA ASN A 232 0.41 14.31 -1.17
C ASN A 232 -0.98 13.88 -1.67
N ALA A 233 -1.06 13.10 -2.75
CA ALA A 233 -2.35 12.69 -3.31
C ALA A 233 -3.12 11.69 -2.44
N VAL A 234 -2.41 10.92 -1.60
CA VAL A 234 -2.99 9.91 -0.72
C VAL A 234 -3.08 10.34 0.75
N GLY A 235 -2.75 11.60 1.07
CA GLY A 235 -3.00 12.17 2.40
C GLY A 235 -4.50 12.34 2.67
N ASP A 236 -4.92 12.17 3.92
CA ASP A 236 -6.35 12.19 4.28
C ASP A 236 -7.02 13.54 3.96
N ASP A 237 -6.29 14.65 4.11
CA ASP A 237 -6.74 16.00 3.76
C ASP A 237 -6.97 16.16 2.25
N ALA A 238 -6.07 15.63 1.42
CA ALA A 238 -6.21 15.67 -0.03
C ALA A 238 -7.38 14.79 -0.50
N ILE A 239 -7.53 13.59 0.07
CA ILE A 239 -8.63 12.68 -0.24
C ILE A 239 -9.96 13.30 0.18
N GLN A 240 -10.08 13.76 1.43
CA GLN A 240 -11.32 14.36 1.94
C GLN A 240 -11.68 15.64 1.20
N SER A 241 -10.70 16.50 0.89
CA SER A 241 -10.94 17.71 0.09
C SER A 241 -11.50 17.37 -1.30
N LYS A 242 -10.93 16.38 -2.00
CA LYS A 242 -11.40 15.95 -3.32
C LYS A 242 -12.76 15.25 -3.28
N MET A 243 -13.07 14.51 -2.21
CA MET A 243 -14.29 13.70 -2.12
C MET A 243 -15.48 14.41 -1.48
N GLN A 244 -15.23 15.18 -0.43
CA GLN A 244 -16.26 15.71 0.48
C GLN A 244 -16.25 17.24 0.54
N GLY A 245 -15.19 17.89 0.04
CA GLY A 245 -15.05 19.35 0.05
C GLY A 245 -14.78 19.96 1.43
N GLN A 246 -14.68 19.13 2.48
CA GLN A 246 -14.39 19.54 3.86
C GLN A 246 -13.41 18.54 4.48
N VAL A 247 -12.56 19.01 5.40
CA VAL A 247 -11.52 18.22 6.07
C VAL A 247 -11.87 18.07 7.55
N VAL A 248 -11.89 16.83 8.04
CA VAL A 248 -12.17 16.46 9.44
C VAL A 248 -10.94 15.72 10.02
N PRO A 249 -10.07 16.40 10.78
CA PRO A 249 -8.82 15.81 11.26
C PRO A 249 -8.97 14.58 12.16
N ASP A 250 -10.03 14.54 12.99
CA ASP A 250 -10.24 13.44 13.96
C ASP A 250 -10.57 12.10 13.29
N SER A 251 -10.88 12.08 11.99
CA SER A 251 -11.14 10.86 11.21
C SER A 251 -9.93 10.37 10.43
N PHE A 252 -8.78 11.03 10.52
CA PHE A 252 -7.57 10.65 9.79
C PHE A 252 -7.05 9.30 10.24
N THR A 253 -6.63 8.51 9.25
CA THR A 253 -6.04 7.18 9.41
C THR A 253 -4.66 7.08 8.74
N HIS A 254 -4.36 7.93 7.75
CA HIS A 254 -3.11 7.95 6.98
C HIS A 254 -2.25 9.18 7.25
N GLY A 255 -2.81 10.21 7.91
CA GLY A 255 -2.13 11.46 8.21
C GLY A 255 -2.31 12.51 7.11
N THR A 256 -1.83 13.73 7.36
CA THR A 256 -1.90 14.80 6.36
C THR A 256 -0.88 14.60 5.26
N SER A 257 -1.18 15.16 4.10
CA SER A 257 -0.25 15.24 2.96
C SER A 257 1.12 15.79 3.36
N GLU A 258 1.14 16.84 4.20
CA GLU A 258 2.37 17.45 4.72
C GLU A 258 3.17 16.48 5.60
N GLN A 259 2.51 15.76 6.52
CA GLN A 259 3.17 14.78 7.39
C GLN A 259 3.79 13.64 6.58
N ARG A 260 3.03 13.10 5.62
CA ARG A 260 3.50 12.01 4.75
C ARG A 260 4.72 12.42 3.94
N MET A 261 4.68 13.61 3.33
CA MET A 261 5.83 14.19 2.61
C MET A 261 7.02 14.44 3.52
N TYR A 262 6.80 14.91 4.76
CA TYR A 262 7.85 15.15 5.73
C TYR A 262 8.59 13.87 6.08
N TRP A 263 7.87 12.81 6.44
CA TRP A 263 8.47 11.54 6.88
C TRP A 263 9.20 10.83 5.74
N PHE A 264 8.63 10.82 4.54
CA PHE A 264 9.36 10.35 3.35
C PHE A 264 10.68 11.10 3.15
N LYS A 265 10.66 12.44 3.20
CA LYS A 265 11.88 13.26 3.07
C LYS A 265 12.90 12.99 4.17
N LYS A 266 12.45 12.77 5.41
CA LYS A 266 13.33 12.47 6.56
C LYS A 266 14.03 11.13 6.35
N GLY A 267 13.30 10.09 5.92
CA GLY A 267 13.89 8.79 5.56
C GLY A 267 14.87 8.90 4.40
N PHE A 268 14.48 9.60 3.34
CA PHE A 268 15.32 9.80 2.15
C PHE A 268 16.63 10.54 2.44
N LYS A 269 16.60 11.53 3.33
CA LYS A 269 17.80 12.29 3.72
C LYS A 269 18.71 11.52 4.67
N SER A 270 18.14 10.76 5.60
CA SER A 270 18.91 10.08 6.65
C SER A 270 19.49 8.75 6.19
N GLY A 271 18.69 7.92 5.52
CA GLY A 271 19.04 6.51 5.24
C GLY A 271 19.13 5.63 6.50
N ASP A 272 18.84 6.18 7.67
CA ASP A 272 19.03 5.56 8.98
C ASP A 272 17.68 5.14 9.55
N ILE A 273 17.47 3.84 9.68
CA ILE A 273 16.19 3.26 10.12
C ILE A 273 15.78 3.74 11.53
N ASP A 274 16.74 4.08 12.40
CA ASP A 274 16.48 4.43 13.80
C ASP A 274 15.90 5.85 13.94
N GLN A 275 15.88 6.65 12.87
CA GLN A 275 15.28 8.00 12.88
C GLN A 275 13.76 8.02 12.60
N GLY A 276 13.15 6.84 12.46
CA GLY A 276 11.71 6.64 12.23
C GLY A 276 10.83 6.83 13.48
N THR A 277 11.04 7.91 14.23
CA THR A 277 10.47 8.23 15.55
C THR A 277 8.99 8.69 15.53
N THR A 278 8.18 8.23 14.57
CA THR A 278 6.82 8.75 14.35
C THR A 278 5.93 8.66 15.59
N PHE A 279 5.99 7.56 16.31
CA PHE A 279 5.21 7.32 17.54
C PHE A 279 5.56 8.27 18.70
N GLU A 280 6.70 8.96 18.64
CA GLU A 280 7.12 9.94 19.65
C GLU A 280 6.58 11.35 19.33
N GLU A 281 6.16 11.59 18.09
CA GLU A 281 5.83 12.92 17.54
C GLU A 281 4.31 13.20 17.46
N ILE A 282 3.41 12.36 18.01
CA ILE A 282 1.93 12.41 17.85
C ILE A 282 1.14 12.25 19.15
#